data_AF-A0A7Y5SUC0-F1
#
_entry.id   AF-A0A7Y5SUC0-F1
#
_cell.length_a   1.000
_cell.length_b   1.000
_cell.length_c   1.000
_cell.angle_alpha   90.00
_cell.angle_beta   90.00
_cell.angle_gamma   90.00
#
_symmetry.space_group_name_H-M   'P 1'
#
loop_
_entity.id
_entity.type
_entity.pdbx_description
1 polymer ?
#
loop_
_entity_poly.entity_id
_entity_poly.type
_entity_poly.pdbx_seq_one_letter_code
_entity_poly.pdbx_strand_id
1 'polypeptide(L)'
;MLRSTRAAFLAGTLGLCAVGLAQESPEPVLKGPAVPDTVAKTLVNKDARGNFRRLEGRPEEAAIVVLGLEGKARERATKLCTDRANAIGMLLAEHVELLKEATDALSAGKNAEAQAAYAKLYEQFEASPPRDPLAAPMLEILKPAQKVEFTRLLDDYWQAWIDWELRSSKDKSDEARARVEKRLAFQLFQDEVRLAYERVIRPYRERLEVMYAALEPTPEQRLAIRDVVLDLIREGKLKPTPDQRRAAINKVYDVLDEERRAKLFELILRQVVPNE
;
A
#
# COMPACT_ATOMS: atom_id res chain seq x y z
N MET A 1 4.69 -8.11 57.51
CA MET A 1 5.53 -7.53 58.58
C MET A 1 6.65 -6.72 57.93
N LEU A 2 6.94 -5.52 58.47
CA LEU A 2 8.03 -4.57 58.17
C LEU A 2 7.92 -3.79 56.84
N ARG A 3 7.39 -2.55 56.82
CA ARG A 3 7.94 -1.22 57.21
C ARG A 3 8.93 -0.68 56.15
N SER A 4 8.53 0.30 55.33
CA SER A 4 8.51 1.75 55.60
C SER A 4 9.89 2.42 55.49
N THR A 5 10.07 3.31 54.52
CA THR A 5 10.75 4.60 54.75
C THR A 5 10.40 5.62 53.66
N ARG A 6 9.63 6.63 54.08
CA ARG A 6 9.39 7.89 53.38
C ARG A 6 10.60 8.80 53.61
N ALA A 7 11.04 9.52 52.59
CA ALA A 7 11.90 10.69 52.75
C ALA A 7 11.09 11.92 52.33
N ALA A 8 10.68 12.70 53.33
CA ALA A 8 10.15 14.04 53.17
C ALA A 8 11.33 15.01 53.12
N PHE A 9 11.38 15.86 52.10
CA PHE A 9 12.26 17.03 52.09
C PHE A 9 11.41 18.29 52.25
N LEU A 10 11.62 18.93 53.39
CA LEU A 10 11.13 20.25 53.79
C LEU A 10 12.30 21.22 53.64
N ALA A 11 12.16 22.19 52.74
CA ALA A 11 12.94 23.43 52.69
C ALA A 11 11.99 24.45 52.03
N GLY A 12 11.73 25.64 52.58
CA GLY A 12 12.64 26.53 53.27
C GLY A 12 12.63 27.83 52.48
N THR A 13 11.87 28.79 52.98
CA THR A 13 11.45 30.08 52.42
C THR A 13 12.61 31.00 52.00
N LEU A 14 12.44 31.72 50.89
CA LEU A 14 13.01 33.06 50.70
C LEU A 14 12.16 33.82 49.67
N GLY A 15 11.32 34.73 50.18
CA GLY A 15 10.56 35.67 49.37
C GLY A 15 11.46 36.80 48.89
N LEU A 16 11.60 36.92 47.57
CA LEU A 16 12.05 38.14 46.90
C LEU A 16 10.80 38.81 46.29
N CYS A 17 10.41 39.97 46.83
CA CYS A 17 9.46 40.86 46.19
C CYS A 17 10.15 41.54 45.01
N ALA A 18 10.03 40.97 43.82
CA ALA A 18 10.38 41.65 42.58
C ALA A 18 9.21 42.58 42.19
N VAL A 19 9.46 43.89 42.15
CA VAL A 19 8.55 44.86 41.53
C VAL A 19 8.64 44.62 40.03
N GLY A 20 7.74 43.78 39.52
CA GLY A 20 7.59 43.53 38.09
C GLY A 20 7.07 44.79 37.42
N LEU A 21 7.94 45.50 36.71
CA LEU A 21 7.53 46.43 35.66
C LEU A 21 6.65 45.64 34.69
N ALA A 22 5.38 46.03 34.58
CA ALA A 22 4.49 45.53 33.55
C ALA A 22 5.10 45.87 32.19
N GLN A 23 5.83 44.93 31.59
CA GLN A 23 6.07 44.96 30.15
C GLN A 23 4.70 44.80 29.50
N GLU A 24 4.23 45.86 28.84
CA GLU A 24 3.18 45.74 27.83
C GLU A 24 3.57 44.58 26.91
N SER A 25 2.79 43.51 26.97
CA SER A 25 2.96 42.34 26.12
C SER A 25 3.04 42.84 24.68
N PRO A 26 4.16 42.61 23.96
CA PRO A 26 4.29 43.08 22.59
C PRO A 26 3.11 42.51 21.80
N GLU A 27 2.30 43.39 21.21
CA GLU A 27 1.23 42.97 20.33
C GLU A 27 1.82 42.01 19.28
N PRO A 28 1.15 40.90 18.96
CA PRO A 28 1.67 39.93 18.00
C PRO A 28 1.61 40.53 16.58
N VAL A 29 2.58 41.37 16.23
CA VAL A 29 2.70 42.08 14.93
C VAL A 29 2.96 41.12 13.75
N LEU A 30 3.12 39.81 14.01
CA LEU A 30 3.36 38.78 12.99
C LEU A 30 2.27 37.70 12.94
N LYS A 31 0.99 38.09 13.03
CA LYS A 31 -0.09 37.20 12.59
C LYS A 31 -0.19 37.28 11.06
N GLY A 32 0.38 36.28 10.39
CA GLY A 32 0.15 36.08 8.96
C GLY A 32 -1.33 35.92 8.64
N PRO A 33 -1.74 36.05 7.36
CA PRO A 33 -3.13 35.91 6.96
C PRO A 33 -3.69 34.57 7.43
N ALA A 34 -4.85 34.60 8.10
CA ALA A 34 -5.54 33.40 8.54
C ALA A 34 -5.98 32.61 7.31
N VAL A 35 -5.37 31.46 7.09
CA VAL A 35 -5.77 30.52 6.05
C VAL A 35 -7.00 29.76 6.56
N PRO A 36 -8.11 29.70 5.81
CA PRO A 36 -9.28 28.93 6.21
C PRO A 36 -8.93 27.46 6.49
N ASP A 37 -9.49 26.87 7.55
CA ASP A 37 -9.26 25.47 7.94
C ASP A 37 -9.56 24.46 6.82
N THR A 38 -10.46 24.82 5.90
CA THR A 38 -10.81 24.01 4.72
C THR A 38 -9.65 23.86 3.74
N VAL A 39 -8.77 24.87 3.63
CA VAL A 39 -7.56 24.81 2.81
C VAL A 39 -6.47 23.98 3.50
N ALA A 40 -6.47 23.95 4.85
CA ALA A 40 -5.52 23.16 5.62
C ALA A 40 -5.79 21.65 5.55
N LYS A 41 -7.04 21.23 5.25
CA LYS A 41 -7.45 19.83 5.12
C LYS A 41 -7.86 19.52 3.68
N THR A 42 -6.89 19.28 2.82
CA THR A 42 -7.12 18.90 1.42
C THR A 42 -6.21 17.75 0.99
N LEU A 43 -6.70 16.93 0.08
CA LEU A 43 -5.91 15.92 -0.64
C LEU A 43 -5.21 16.50 -1.88
N VAL A 44 -5.64 17.68 -2.33
CA VAL A 44 -5.10 18.32 -3.53
C VAL A 44 -3.76 18.95 -3.21
N ASN A 45 -2.69 18.37 -3.75
CA ASN A 45 -1.33 18.90 -3.63
C ASN A 45 -0.90 19.52 -4.96
N LYS A 46 -0.18 20.65 -4.89
CA LYS A 46 0.43 21.31 -6.05
C LYS A 46 1.92 21.48 -5.83
N ASP A 47 2.71 21.29 -6.88
CA ASP A 47 4.15 21.56 -6.84
C ASP A 47 4.45 23.07 -6.79
N ALA A 48 5.72 23.44 -6.65
CA ALA A 48 6.16 24.84 -6.61
C ALA A 48 5.84 25.64 -7.89
N ARG A 49 5.53 24.96 -9.00
CA ARG A 49 5.11 25.56 -10.28
C ARG A 49 3.58 25.62 -10.42
N GLY A 50 2.84 25.16 -9.40
CA GLY A 50 1.38 25.11 -9.40
C GLY A 50 0.80 23.90 -10.14
N ASN A 51 1.61 22.92 -10.56
CA ASN A 51 1.12 21.71 -11.22
C ASN A 51 0.49 20.77 -10.20
N PHE A 52 -0.58 20.09 -10.60
CA PHE A 52 -1.19 19.05 -9.77
C PHE A 52 -0.19 17.93 -9.48
N ARG A 53 -0.03 17.58 -8.20
CA ARG A 53 0.77 16.45 -7.76
C ARG A 53 -0.15 15.31 -7.35
N ARG A 54 -0.10 14.23 -8.11
CA ARG A 54 -0.84 13.00 -7.84
C ARG A 54 -0.43 12.41 -6.49
N LEU A 55 -1.40 11.88 -5.74
CA LEU A 55 -1.13 11.09 -4.54
C LEU A 55 -0.45 9.77 -4.88
N GLU A 56 0.37 9.28 -3.95
CA GLU A 56 0.85 7.90 -3.97
C GLU A 56 -0.20 7.02 -3.32
N GLY A 57 -0.77 6.09 -4.09
CA GLY A 57 -1.83 5.20 -3.63
C GLY A 57 -3.24 5.78 -3.80
N ARG A 58 -4.19 5.24 -3.03
CA ARG A 58 -5.61 5.55 -3.14
C ARG A 58 -5.98 6.82 -2.36
N PRO A 59 -6.83 7.72 -2.90
CA PRO A 59 -7.28 8.89 -2.18
C PRO A 59 -8.07 8.52 -0.90
N GLU A 60 -8.75 7.38 -0.87
CA GLU A 60 -9.46 6.90 0.32
C GLU A 60 -8.52 6.62 1.50
N GLU A 61 -7.31 6.11 1.23
CA GLU A 61 -6.31 5.85 2.28
C GLU A 61 -5.68 7.15 2.78
N ALA A 62 -5.36 8.08 1.87
CA ALA A 62 -4.84 9.39 2.23
C ALA A 62 -5.86 10.21 3.05
N ALA A 63 -7.16 10.09 2.75
CA ALA A 63 -8.22 10.77 3.48
C ALA A 63 -8.28 10.36 4.96
N ILE A 64 -7.96 9.11 5.30
CA ILE A 64 -7.90 8.64 6.71
C ILE A 64 -6.89 9.48 7.50
N VAL A 65 -5.74 9.77 6.90
CA VAL A 65 -4.66 10.55 7.51
C VAL A 65 -5.10 12.00 7.70
N VAL A 66 -5.69 12.62 6.67
CA VAL A 66 -6.17 14.01 6.71
C VAL A 66 -7.31 14.22 7.70
N LEU A 67 -8.21 13.23 7.83
CA LEU A 67 -9.32 13.27 8.80
C LEU A 67 -8.85 13.11 10.25
N GLY A 68 -7.61 12.69 10.47
CA GLY A 68 -7.07 12.45 11.81
C GLY A 68 -7.86 11.37 12.55
N LEU A 69 -8.17 10.24 11.90
CA LEU A 69 -8.86 9.14 12.60
C LEU A 69 -7.97 8.59 13.72
N GLU A 70 -8.60 8.24 14.84
CA GLU A 70 -7.92 7.72 16.02
C GLU A 70 -8.57 6.43 16.55
N GLY A 71 -7.82 5.69 17.38
CA GLY A 71 -8.27 4.48 18.05
C GLY A 71 -8.89 3.43 17.11
N LYS A 72 -10.02 2.85 17.54
CA LYS A 72 -10.71 1.76 16.82
C LYS A 72 -11.15 2.15 15.40
N ALA A 73 -11.48 3.43 15.16
CA ALA A 73 -11.88 3.88 13.83
C ALA A 73 -10.71 3.81 12.85
N ARG A 74 -9.53 4.29 13.26
CA ARG A 74 -8.29 4.19 12.49
C ARG A 74 -7.91 2.73 12.21
N GLU A 75 -7.94 1.89 13.23
CA GLU A 75 -7.61 0.46 13.09
C GLU A 75 -8.51 -0.24 12.06
N ARG A 76 -9.83 0.00 12.13
CA ARG A 76 -10.78 -0.57 11.15
C ARG A 76 -10.55 -0.04 9.73
N ALA A 77 -10.28 1.26 9.59
CA ALA A 77 -10.00 1.88 8.29
C ALA A 77 -8.69 1.34 7.68
N THR A 78 -7.62 1.27 8.46
CA THR A 78 -6.34 0.67 8.04
C THR A 78 -6.50 -0.80 7.67
N LYS A 79 -7.30 -1.55 8.45
CA LYS A 79 -7.59 -2.95 8.13
C LYS A 79 -8.28 -3.08 6.79
N LEU A 80 -9.25 -2.22 6.47
CA LEU A 80 -9.93 -2.21 5.17
C LEU A 80 -8.96 -2.01 4.01
N CYS A 81 -8.06 -1.02 4.10
CA CYS A 81 -7.00 -0.79 3.09
C CYS A 81 -6.07 -2.02 2.96
N THR A 82 -5.69 -2.61 4.09
CA THR A 82 -4.84 -3.81 4.13
C THR A 82 -5.54 -5.02 3.50
N ASP A 83 -6.81 -5.24 3.81
CA ASP A 83 -7.62 -6.33 3.28
C ASP A 83 -7.75 -6.22 1.76
N ARG A 84 -8.02 -5.01 1.23
CA ARG A 84 -8.02 -4.77 -0.22
C ARG A 84 -6.67 -5.08 -0.85
N ALA A 85 -5.59 -4.57 -0.28
CA ALA A 85 -4.26 -4.83 -0.82
C ALA A 85 -3.93 -6.33 -0.80
N ASN A 86 -4.37 -7.08 0.22
CA ASN A 86 -4.20 -8.54 0.28
C ASN A 86 -5.06 -9.25 -0.77
N ALA A 87 -6.29 -8.79 -1.01
CA ALA A 87 -7.17 -9.34 -2.03
C ALA A 87 -6.56 -9.18 -3.44
N ILE A 88 -5.96 -8.02 -3.74
CA ILE A 88 -5.21 -7.82 -4.99
C ILE A 88 -3.98 -8.74 -5.04
N GLY A 89 -3.26 -8.89 -3.92
CA GLY A 89 -2.15 -9.86 -3.85
C GLY A 89 -2.58 -11.29 -4.15
N MET A 90 -3.74 -11.71 -3.66
CA MET A 90 -4.33 -13.03 -3.95
C MET A 90 -4.73 -13.15 -5.42
N LEU A 91 -5.38 -12.14 -5.98
CA LEU A 91 -5.71 -12.07 -7.41
C LEU A 91 -4.45 -12.30 -8.27
N LEU A 92 -3.32 -11.66 -7.93
CA LEU A 92 -2.08 -11.86 -8.67
C LEU A 92 -1.52 -13.28 -8.53
N ALA A 93 -1.65 -13.91 -7.36
CA ALA A 93 -1.21 -15.30 -7.16
C ALA A 93 -2.10 -16.32 -7.90
N GLU A 94 -3.38 -16.03 -8.05
CA GLU A 94 -4.33 -16.84 -8.81
C GLU A 94 -4.10 -16.67 -10.32
N HIS A 95 -3.78 -15.45 -10.76
CA HIS A 95 -3.65 -15.07 -12.17
C HIS A 95 -2.22 -14.68 -12.59
N VAL A 96 -1.21 -15.41 -12.09
CA VAL A 96 0.21 -15.13 -12.41
C VAL A 96 0.49 -15.11 -13.92
N GLU A 97 -0.17 -15.95 -14.71
CA GLU A 97 0.02 -15.98 -16.16
C GLU A 97 -0.51 -14.72 -16.85
N LEU A 98 -1.65 -14.16 -16.42
CA LEU A 98 -2.12 -12.87 -16.95
C LEU A 98 -1.16 -11.73 -16.60
N LEU A 99 -0.58 -11.75 -15.41
CA LEU A 99 0.43 -10.76 -15.01
C LEU A 99 1.70 -10.89 -15.85
N LYS A 100 2.12 -12.12 -16.16
CA LYS A 100 3.23 -12.38 -17.06
C LYS A 100 2.93 -11.85 -18.46
N GLU A 101 1.77 -12.17 -19.03
CA GLU A 101 1.32 -11.65 -20.33
C GLU A 101 1.39 -10.11 -20.37
N ALA A 102 0.90 -9.44 -19.31
CA ALA A 102 0.97 -7.99 -19.22
C ALA A 102 2.41 -7.46 -19.21
N THR A 103 3.31 -8.11 -18.46
CA THR A 103 4.71 -7.71 -18.30
C THR A 103 5.52 -7.96 -19.58
N ASP A 104 5.29 -9.10 -20.24
CA ASP A 104 5.94 -9.46 -21.51
C ASP A 104 5.49 -8.50 -22.61
N ALA A 105 4.19 -8.16 -22.68
CA ALA A 105 3.65 -7.17 -23.60
C ALA A 105 4.27 -5.77 -23.39
N LEU A 106 4.39 -5.31 -22.14
CA LEU A 106 5.07 -4.04 -21.83
C LEU A 106 6.53 -4.05 -22.29
N SER A 107 7.26 -5.13 -22.02
CA SER A 107 8.67 -5.29 -22.40
C SER A 107 8.86 -5.30 -23.93
N ALA A 108 7.87 -5.83 -24.66
CA ALA A 108 7.84 -5.82 -26.12
C ALA A 108 7.29 -4.51 -26.73
N GLY A 109 6.97 -3.49 -25.92
CA GLY A 109 6.38 -2.22 -26.37
C GLY A 109 4.91 -2.31 -26.81
N LYS A 110 4.24 -3.41 -26.52
CA LYS A 110 2.86 -3.70 -26.91
C LYS A 110 1.86 -3.21 -25.85
N ASN A 111 1.80 -1.90 -25.66
CA ASN A 111 1.00 -1.28 -24.59
C ASN A 111 -0.48 -1.68 -24.62
N ALA A 112 -1.09 -1.82 -25.81
CA ALA A 112 -2.50 -2.20 -25.92
C ALA A 112 -2.78 -3.63 -25.39
N GLU A 113 -1.88 -4.59 -25.67
CA GLU A 113 -1.98 -5.96 -25.16
C GLU A 113 -1.83 -5.99 -23.63
N ALA A 114 -0.87 -5.23 -23.09
CA ALA A 114 -0.71 -5.09 -21.64
C ALA A 114 -1.94 -4.48 -20.95
N GLN A 115 -2.52 -3.43 -21.55
CA GLN A 115 -3.74 -2.80 -21.04
C GLN A 115 -4.93 -3.78 -21.06
N ALA A 116 -5.05 -4.60 -22.11
CA ALA A 116 -6.08 -5.63 -22.18
C ALA A 116 -5.90 -6.71 -21.09
N ALA A 117 -4.67 -7.13 -20.78
CA ALA A 117 -4.40 -8.07 -19.69
C ALA A 117 -4.77 -7.49 -18.32
N TYR A 118 -4.42 -6.22 -18.04
CA TYR A 118 -4.85 -5.55 -16.82
C TYR A 118 -6.36 -5.35 -16.74
N ALA A 119 -7.04 -5.11 -17.87
CA ALA A 119 -8.49 -4.96 -17.90
C ALA A 119 -9.18 -6.26 -17.49
N LYS A 120 -8.70 -7.41 -17.99
CA LYS A 120 -9.18 -8.74 -17.56
C LYS A 120 -8.98 -8.97 -16.06
N LEU A 121 -7.81 -8.62 -15.52
CA LEU A 121 -7.56 -8.70 -14.07
C LEU A 121 -8.54 -7.81 -13.30
N TYR A 122 -8.83 -6.62 -13.82
CA TYR A 122 -9.75 -5.71 -13.16
C TYR A 122 -11.18 -6.23 -13.15
N GLU A 123 -11.67 -6.73 -14.29
CA GLU A 123 -12.99 -7.33 -14.43
C GLU A 123 -13.17 -8.56 -13.52
N GLN A 124 -12.11 -9.36 -13.35
CA GLN A 124 -12.10 -10.51 -12.43
C GLN A 124 -12.13 -10.07 -10.95
N PHE A 125 -11.50 -8.95 -10.64
CA PHE A 125 -11.47 -8.43 -9.27
C PHE A 125 -12.77 -7.70 -8.90
N GLU A 126 -13.29 -6.88 -9.80
CA GLU A 126 -14.49 -6.06 -9.63
C GLU A 126 -15.28 -6.00 -10.95
N ALA A 127 -16.42 -6.69 -11.01
CA ALA A 127 -17.25 -6.76 -12.23
C ALA A 127 -17.79 -5.39 -12.68
N SER A 128 -18.03 -4.48 -11.74
CA SER A 128 -18.41 -3.09 -12.00
C SER A 128 -17.53 -2.19 -11.14
N PRO A 129 -16.33 -1.84 -11.61
CA PRO A 129 -15.34 -1.17 -10.79
C PRO A 129 -15.80 0.25 -10.42
N PRO A 130 -16.06 0.53 -9.13
CA PRO A 130 -16.39 1.87 -8.70
C PRO A 130 -15.14 2.77 -8.75
N ARG A 131 -15.37 4.08 -8.88
CA ARG A 131 -14.33 5.11 -8.72
C ARG A 131 -13.60 4.94 -7.38
N ASP A 132 -14.38 4.77 -6.31
CA ASP A 132 -13.90 4.62 -4.93
C ASP A 132 -14.46 3.33 -4.27
N PRO A 133 -13.84 2.15 -4.50
CA PRO A 133 -14.27 0.87 -3.93
C PRO A 133 -14.19 0.83 -2.41
N LEU A 134 -13.35 1.68 -1.80
CA LEU A 134 -13.25 1.76 -0.34
C LEU A 134 -14.22 2.77 0.28
N ALA A 135 -14.88 3.62 -0.51
CA ALA A 135 -15.68 4.71 0.05
C ALA A 135 -16.88 4.21 0.86
N ALA A 136 -17.71 3.33 0.29
CA ALA A 136 -18.88 2.78 0.98
C ALA A 136 -18.53 2.11 2.32
N PRO A 137 -17.61 1.12 2.40
CA PRO A 137 -17.22 0.52 3.67
C PRO A 137 -16.53 1.52 4.63
N MET A 138 -15.83 2.55 4.12
CA MET A 138 -15.27 3.59 4.98
C MET A 138 -16.36 4.43 5.66
N LEU A 139 -17.41 4.81 4.91
CA LEU A 139 -18.53 5.60 5.43
C LEU A 139 -19.29 4.88 6.54
N GLU A 140 -19.23 3.55 6.64
CA GLU A 140 -19.81 2.78 7.76
C GLU A 140 -19.00 2.93 9.06
N ILE A 141 -17.73 3.27 8.97
CA ILE A 141 -16.81 3.42 10.12
C ILE A 141 -16.86 4.85 10.68
N LEU A 142 -17.09 5.83 9.81
CA LEU A 142 -16.96 7.26 10.12
C LEU A 142 -18.17 7.84 10.88
N LYS A 143 -17.92 8.85 11.73
CA LYS A 143 -18.99 9.67 12.34
C LYS A 143 -19.65 10.58 11.29
N PRO A 144 -20.89 11.06 11.49
CA PRO A 144 -21.60 11.88 10.50
C PRO A 144 -20.81 13.08 9.96
N ALA A 145 -20.16 13.86 10.83
CA ALA A 145 -19.32 14.98 10.41
C ALA A 145 -18.10 14.53 9.57
N GLN A 146 -17.50 13.40 9.91
CA GLN A 146 -16.38 12.82 9.17
C GLN A 146 -16.82 12.23 7.82
N LYS A 147 -18.05 11.73 7.69
CA LYS A 147 -18.59 11.23 6.42
C LYS A 147 -18.67 12.35 5.38
N VAL A 148 -19.23 13.49 5.77
CA VAL A 148 -19.33 14.68 4.90
C VAL A 148 -17.95 15.13 4.46
N GLU A 149 -17.01 15.23 5.41
CA GLU A 149 -15.65 15.65 5.11
C GLU A 149 -14.88 14.63 4.25
N PHE A 150 -15.05 13.33 4.49
CA PHE A 150 -14.46 12.26 3.68
C PHE A 150 -14.92 12.35 2.22
N THR A 151 -16.24 12.44 1.99
CA THR A 151 -16.80 12.59 0.64
C THR A 151 -16.28 13.86 -0.03
N ARG A 152 -16.26 14.99 0.67
CA ARG A 152 -15.69 16.25 0.16
C ARG A 152 -14.23 16.09 -0.27
N LEU A 153 -13.38 15.49 0.58
CA LEU A 153 -11.97 15.29 0.27
C LEU A 153 -11.76 14.45 -1.00
N LEU A 154 -12.55 13.39 -1.19
CA LEU A 154 -12.48 12.55 -2.38
C LEU A 154 -12.95 13.29 -3.63
N ASP A 155 -14.11 13.96 -3.57
CA ASP A 155 -14.67 14.66 -4.71
C ASP A 155 -13.78 15.83 -5.16
N ASP A 156 -13.24 16.61 -4.21
CA ASP A 156 -12.29 17.69 -4.48
C ASP A 156 -11.02 17.17 -5.16
N TYR A 157 -10.48 16.03 -4.70
CA TYR A 157 -9.31 15.40 -5.30
C TYR A 157 -9.58 14.93 -6.73
N TRP A 158 -10.70 14.23 -6.94
CA TRP A 158 -11.08 13.72 -8.25
C TRP A 158 -11.35 14.86 -9.23
N GLN A 159 -12.06 15.89 -8.81
CA GLN A 159 -12.28 17.08 -9.62
C GLN A 159 -10.96 17.73 -10.02
N ALA A 160 -10.06 17.97 -9.07
CA ALA A 160 -8.76 18.57 -9.34
C ALA A 160 -7.91 17.73 -10.30
N TRP A 161 -7.93 16.40 -10.16
CA TRP A 161 -7.18 15.50 -11.04
C TRP A 161 -7.78 15.45 -12.46
N ILE A 162 -9.09 15.33 -12.59
CA ILE A 162 -9.78 15.32 -13.89
C ILE A 162 -9.57 16.67 -14.61
N ASP A 163 -9.73 17.79 -13.90
CA ASP A 163 -9.49 19.13 -14.43
C ASP A 163 -8.05 19.30 -14.89
N TRP A 164 -7.10 18.74 -14.13
CA TRP A 164 -5.70 18.73 -14.51
C TRP A 164 -5.46 17.94 -15.81
N GLU A 165 -6.00 16.72 -15.93
CA GLU A 165 -5.87 15.90 -17.15
C GLU A 165 -6.51 16.57 -18.37
N LEU A 166 -7.63 17.28 -18.18
CA LEU A 166 -8.36 18.00 -19.24
C LEU A 166 -7.84 19.42 -19.51
N ARG A 167 -6.78 19.89 -18.81
CA ARG A 167 -6.31 21.28 -18.92
C ARG A 167 -5.95 21.71 -20.35
N SER A 168 -5.44 20.78 -21.14
CA SER A 168 -5.06 20.99 -22.54
C SER A 168 -6.12 20.52 -23.54
N SER A 169 -7.21 19.91 -23.05
CA SER A 169 -8.31 19.44 -23.89
C SER A 169 -9.23 20.59 -24.28
N LYS A 170 -9.70 20.59 -25.54
CA LYS A 170 -10.78 21.47 -26.00
C LYS A 170 -12.15 20.97 -25.53
N ASP A 171 -12.30 19.66 -25.40
CA ASP A 171 -13.51 19.02 -24.90
C ASP A 171 -13.44 18.87 -23.37
N LYS A 172 -14.33 19.56 -22.68
CA LYS A 172 -14.50 19.53 -21.22
C LYS A 172 -15.93 19.11 -20.83
N SER A 173 -16.64 18.45 -21.76
CA SER A 173 -17.98 17.91 -21.54
C SER A 173 -18.01 16.90 -20.41
N ASP A 174 -19.20 16.65 -19.86
CA ASP A 174 -19.40 15.64 -18.81
C ASP A 174 -19.04 14.24 -19.31
N GLU A 175 -19.27 13.95 -20.58
CA GLU A 175 -18.84 12.69 -21.20
C GLU A 175 -17.32 12.58 -21.23
N ALA A 176 -16.59 13.66 -21.53
CA ALA A 176 -15.13 13.67 -21.48
C ALA A 176 -14.61 13.45 -20.05
N ARG A 177 -15.23 14.11 -19.07
CA ARG A 177 -14.91 13.93 -17.65
C ARG A 177 -15.12 12.48 -17.21
N ALA A 178 -16.27 11.88 -17.55
CA ALA A 178 -16.57 10.50 -17.20
C ALA A 178 -15.60 9.49 -17.86
N ARG A 179 -15.18 9.73 -19.11
CA ARG A 179 -14.13 8.91 -19.76
C ARG A 179 -12.79 9.02 -19.05
N VAL A 180 -12.39 10.24 -18.67
CA VAL A 180 -11.14 10.47 -17.93
C VAL A 180 -11.21 9.82 -16.55
N GLU A 181 -12.31 9.97 -15.83
CA GLU A 181 -12.51 9.34 -14.51
C GLU A 181 -12.32 7.83 -14.57
N LYS A 182 -13.00 7.14 -15.51
CA LYS A 182 -12.86 5.68 -15.68
C LYS A 182 -11.41 5.27 -15.97
N ARG A 183 -10.72 6.01 -16.85
CA ARG A 183 -9.31 5.75 -17.17
C ARG A 183 -8.41 5.92 -15.94
N LEU A 184 -8.63 6.99 -15.15
CA LEU A 184 -7.84 7.27 -13.96
C LEU A 184 -8.11 6.26 -12.83
N ALA A 185 -9.36 5.83 -12.64
CA ALA A 185 -9.72 4.76 -11.71
C ALA A 185 -9.01 3.44 -12.07
N PHE A 186 -9.00 3.09 -13.35
CA PHE A 186 -8.25 1.93 -13.83
C PHE A 186 -6.74 2.08 -13.62
N GLN A 187 -6.18 3.28 -13.83
CA GLN A 187 -4.77 3.55 -13.55
C GLN A 187 -4.43 3.39 -12.06
N LEU A 188 -5.31 3.81 -11.15
CA LEU A 188 -5.13 3.54 -9.72
C LEU A 188 -5.09 2.03 -9.43
N PHE A 189 -5.98 1.24 -10.04
CA PHE A 189 -5.94 -0.21 -9.93
C PHE A 189 -4.61 -0.80 -10.45
N GLN A 190 -4.09 -0.32 -11.59
CA GLN A 190 -2.78 -0.74 -12.11
C GLN A 190 -1.65 -0.44 -11.13
N ASP A 191 -1.69 0.72 -10.47
CA ASP A 191 -0.73 1.06 -9.41
C ASP A 191 -0.87 0.15 -8.19
N GLU A 192 -2.09 -0.20 -7.78
CA GLU A 192 -2.32 -1.17 -6.71
C GLU A 192 -1.76 -2.56 -7.07
N VAL A 193 -1.96 -3.02 -8.31
CA VAL A 193 -1.40 -4.28 -8.83
C VAL A 193 0.13 -4.23 -8.80
N ARG A 194 0.76 -3.14 -9.24
CA ARG A 194 2.21 -2.97 -9.18
C ARG A 194 2.73 -3.06 -7.75
N LEU A 195 2.10 -2.34 -6.81
CA LEU A 195 2.47 -2.38 -5.39
C LEU A 195 2.27 -3.77 -4.79
N ALA A 196 1.18 -4.46 -5.15
CA ALA A 196 0.93 -5.83 -4.73
C ALA A 196 1.98 -6.80 -5.29
N TYR A 197 2.39 -6.66 -6.55
CA TYR A 197 3.47 -7.46 -7.14
C TYR A 197 4.79 -7.30 -6.37
N GLU A 198 5.21 -6.06 -6.12
CA GLU A 198 6.44 -5.75 -5.39
C GLU A 198 6.42 -6.36 -3.98
N ARG A 199 5.27 -6.30 -3.30
CA ARG A 199 5.14 -6.82 -1.94
C ARG A 199 5.02 -8.35 -1.88
N VAL A 200 4.29 -8.94 -2.84
CA VAL A 200 3.84 -10.33 -2.74
C VAL A 200 4.65 -11.25 -3.62
N ILE A 201 4.76 -10.97 -4.92
CA ILE A 201 5.32 -11.90 -5.90
C ILE A 201 6.84 -11.76 -6.00
N ARG A 202 7.35 -10.52 -5.99
CA ARG A 202 8.77 -10.24 -6.14
C ARG A 202 9.66 -10.98 -5.12
N PRO A 203 9.33 -11.05 -3.81
CA PRO A 203 10.15 -11.80 -2.86
C PRO A 203 10.25 -13.30 -3.17
N TYR A 204 9.21 -13.92 -3.73
CA TYR A 204 9.27 -15.33 -4.14
C TYR A 204 10.11 -15.51 -5.41
N ARG A 205 10.00 -14.59 -6.36
CA ARG A 205 10.87 -14.57 -7.55
C ARG A 205 12.34 -14.47 -7.14
N GLU A 206 12.69 -13.53 -6.26
CA GLU A 206 14.07 -13.36 -5.79
C GLU A 206 14.60 -14.62 -5.09
N ARG A 207 13.77 -15.30 -4.27
CA ARG A 207 14.14 -16.58 -3.65
C ARG A 207 14.30 -17.70 -4.68
N LEU A 208 13.44 -17.76 -5.69
CA LEU A 208 13.55 -18.73 -6.79
C LEU A 208 14.83 -18.53 -7.58
N GLU A 209 15.21 -17.29 -7.89
CA GLU A 209 16.48 -17.01 -8.57
C GLU A 209 17.69 -17.46 -7.74
N VAL A 210 17.68 -17.23 -6.43
CA VAL A 210 18.73 -17.75 -5.51
C VAL A 210 18.77 -19.28 -5.53
N MET A 211 17.62 -19.94 -5.49
CA MET A 211 17.54 -21.41 -5.60
C MET A 211 18.06 -21.89 -6.96
N TYR A 212 17.67 -21.24 -8.06
CA TYR A 212 18.09 -21.64 -9.41
C TYR A 212 19.59 -21.47 -9.61
N ALA A 213 20.18 -20.41 -9.07
CA ALA A 213 21.62 -20.21 -9.09
C ALA A 213 22.38 -21.26 -8.27
N ALA A 214 21.84 -21.69 -7.13
CA ALA A 214 22.49 -22.67 -6.25
C ALA A 214 22.31 -24.12 -6.73
N LEU A 215 21.14 -24.48 -7.25
CA LEU A 215 20.78 -25.86 -7.59
C LEU A 215 21.08 -26.20 -9.05
N GLU A 216 21.17 -25.21 -9.94
CA GLU A 216 21.30 -25.38 -11.39
C GLU A 216 20.27 -26.39 -11.96
N PRO A 217 18.96 -26.25 -11.67
CA PRO A 217 17.94 -27.20 -12.08
C PRO A 217 17.78 -27.23 -13.59
N THR A 218 17.42 -28.40 -14.12
CA THR A 218 17.04 -28.56 -15.55
C THR A 218 15.82 -27.69 -15.87
N PRO A 219 15.53 -27.38 -17.16
CA PRO A 219 14.35 -26.62 -17.53
C PRO A 219 13.03 -27.20 -16.98
N GLU A 220 12.89 -28.52 -16.98
CA GLU A 220 11.72 -29.24 -16.48
C GLU A 220 11.60 -29.10 -14.95
N GLN A 221 12.72 -29.27 -14.23
CA GLN A 221 12.76 -29.07 -12.78
C GLN A 221 12.45 -27.62 -12.40
N ARG A 222 12.89 -26.62 -13.18
CA ARG A 222 12.56 -25.20 -12.95
C ARG A 222 11.06 -24.97 -12.97
N LEU A 223 10.36 -25.53 -13.97
CA LEU A 223 8.92 -25.43 -14.08
C LEU A 223 8.22 -26.08 -12.87
N ALA A 224 8.60 -27.30 -12.52
CA ALA A 224 8.02 -28.00 -11.38
C ALA A 224 8.30 -27.29 -10.04
N ILE A 225 9.50 -26.74 -9.82
CA ILE A 225 9.81 -25.92 -8.64
C ILE A 225 8.95 -24.65 -8.61
N ARG A 226 8.77 -23.99 -9.76
CA ARG A 226 7.92 -22.81 -9.88
C ARG A 226 6.48 -23.15 -9.49
N ASP A 227 5.94 -24.26 -9.99
CA ASP A 227 4.58 -24.70 -9.68
C ASP A 227 4.40 -24.99 -8.17
N VAL A 228 5.37 -25.66 -7.53
CA VAL A 228 5.35 -25.89 -6.08
C VAL A 228 5.33 -24.56 -5.29
N VAL A 229 6.09 -23.55 -5.73
CA VAL A 229 6.08 -22.23 -5.08
C VAL A 229 4.76 -21.49 -5.33
N LEU A 230 4.18 -21.58 -6.53
CA LEU A 230 2.87 -21.00 -6.81
C LEU A 230 1.77 -21.63 -5.93
N ASP A 231 1.79 -22.95 -5.78
CA ASP A 231 0.86 -23.66 -4.89
C ASP A 231 1.06 -23.24 -3.43
N LEU A 232 2.30 -23.09 -2.97
CA LEU A 232 2.58 -22.57 -1.62
C LEU A 232 1.98 -21.17 -1.39
N ILE A 233 2.06 -20.28 -2.39
CA ILE A 233 1.50 -18.92 -2.29
C ILE A 233 -0.02 -18.98 -2.21
N ARG A 234 -0.66 -19.81 -3.05
CA ARG A 234 -2.12 -20.00 -3.10
C ARG A 234 -2.66 -20.62 -1.82
N GLU A 235 -2.12 -21.77 -1.41
CA GLU A 235 -2.52 -22.50 -0.20
C GLU A 235 -2.21 -21.71 1.08
N GLY A 236 -1.08 -20.99 1.10
CA GLY A 236 -0.65 -20.17 2.21
C GLY A 236 -1.35 -18.82 2.31
N LYS A 237 -2.20 -18.45 1.34
CA LYS A 237 -2.86 -17.13 1.25
C LYS A 237 -1.87 -15.98 1.49
N LEU A 238 -0.73 -16.03 0.80
CA LEU A 238 0.41 -15.12 0.93
C LEU A 238 1.21 -15.18 2.26
N LYS A 239 0.72 -15.90 3.27
CA LYS A 239 1.37 -16.06 4.59
C LYS A 239 1.51 -17.55 4.94
N PRO A 240 2.34 -18.30 4.19
CA PRO A 240 2.47 -19.73 4.43
C PRO A 240 2.97 -20.02 5.85
N THR A 241 2.44 -21.07 6.48
CA THR A 241 2.88 -21.54 7.80
C THR A 241 4.26 -22.23 7.69
N PRO A 242 4.98 -22.42 8.80
CA PRO A 242 6.21 -23.21 8.80
C PRO A 242 6.02 -24.61 8.21
N ASP A 243 4.89 -25.28 8.50
CA ASP A 243 4.60 -26.62 8.00
C ASP A 243 4.32 -26.62 6.49
N GLN A 244 3.58 -25.62 5.99
CA GLN A 244 3.37 -25.45 4.54
C GLN A 244 4.69 -25.20 3.81
N ARG A 245 5.58 -24.37 4.39
CA ARG A 245 6.93 -24.17 3.83
C ARG A 245 7.73 -25.46 3.80
N ARG A 246 7.69 -26.25 4.87
CA ARG A 246 8.40 -27.53 4.95
C ARG A 246 7.86 -28.53 3.93
N ALA A 247 6.53 -28.61 3.77
CA ALA A 247 5.88 -29.43 2.76
C ALA A 247 6.29 -29.02 1.33
N ALA A 248 6.37 -27.72 1.05
CA ALA A 248 6.83 -27.22 -0.24
C ALA A 248 8.31 -27.57 -0.51
N ILE A 249 9.19 -27.47 0.48
CA ILE A 249 10.60 -27.89 0.35
C ILE A 249 10.70 -29.38 0.03
N ASN A 250 9.89 -30.23 0.68
CA ASN A 250 9.86 -31.66 0.38
C ASN A 250 9.40 -31.92 -1.06
N LYS A 251 8.33 -31.25 -1.51
CA LYS A 251 7.89 -31.34 -2.92
C LYS A 251 9.00 -30.91 -3.90
N VAL A 252 9.75 -29.85 -3.57
CA VAL A 252 10.93 -29.45 -4.36
C VAL A 252 11.99 -30.55 -4.36
N TYR A 253 12.31 -31.13 -3.21
CA TYR A 253 13.30 -32.22 -3.08
C TYR A 253 12.94 -33.43 -3.95
N ASP A 254 11.66 -33.80 -3.99
CA ASP A 254 11.17 -34.95 -4.76
C ASP A 254 11.36 -34.78 -6.28
N VAL A 255 11.30 -33.55 -6.77
CA VAL A 255 11.48 -33.19 -8.19
C VAL A 255 12.95 -33.19 -8.62
N LEU A 256 13.87 -33.02 -7.67
CA LEU A 256 15.31 -32.94 -7.94
C LEU A 256 15.94 -34.33 -8.09
N ASP A 257 16.98 -34.42 -8.91
CA ASP A 257 17.89 -35.58 -8.95
C ASP A 257 18.90 -35.55 -7.78
N GLU A 258 19.65 -36.64 -7.61
CA GLU A 258 20.53 -36.84 -6.46
C GLU A 258 21.62 -35.77 -6.32
N GLU A 259 22.21 -35.32 -7.44
CA GLU A 259 23.22 -34.25 -7.44
C GLU A 259 22.62 -32.95 -6.90
N ARG A 260 21.42 -32.58 -7.37
CA ARG A 260 20.76 -31.34 -6.98
C ARG A 260 20.13 -31.41 -5.59
N ARG A 261 19.74 -32.60 -5.13
CA ARG A 261 19.30 -32.84 -3.74
C ARG A 261 20.43 -32.55 -2.75
N ALA A 262 21.65 -32.96 -3.06
CA ALA A 262 22.82 -32.63 -2.24
C ALA A 262 23.03 -31.10 -2.17
N LYS A 263 22.97 -30.40 -3.32
CA LYS A 263 23.06 -28.92 -3.38
C LYS A 263 21.95 -28.24 -2.56
N LEU A 264 20.72 -28.78 -2.60
CA LEU A 264 19.60 -28.25 -1.80
C LEU A 264 19.83 -28.41 -0.30
N PHE A 265 20.36 -29.55 0.12
CA PHE A 265 20.70 -29.78 1.52
C PHE A 265 21.77 -28.79 2.02
N GLU A 266 22.83 -28.57 1.25
CA GLU A 266 23.87 -27.58 1.55
C GLU A 266 23.30 -26.16 1.65
N LEU A 267 22.42 -25.78 0.73
CA LEU A 267 21.75 -24.48 0.73
C LEU A 267 20.92 -24.27 2.01
N ILE A 268 20.17 -25.29 2.44
CA ILE A 268 19.36 -25.23 3.66
C ILE A 268 20.27 -25.12 4.90
N LEU A 269 21.33 -25.92 4.98
CA LEU A 269 22.26 -25.87 6.12
C LEU A 269 22.90 -24.50 6.29
N ARG A 270 23.32 -23.87 5.18
CA ARG A 270 23.90 -22.51 5.20
C ARG A 270 22.93 -21.43 5.67
N GLN A 271 21.63 -21.62 5.50
CA GLN A 271 20.62 -20.67 6.00
C GLN A 271 20.32 -20.86 7.49
N VAL A 272 20.45 -22.08 8.00
CA VAL A 272 20.20 -22.41 9.41
C VAL A 272 21.40 -22.11 10.31
N VAL A 273 22.61 -22.29 9.77
CA VAL A 273 23.87 -21.99 10.47
C VAL A 273 24.51 -20.76 9.80
N PRO A 274 24.36 -19.55 10.37
CA PRO A 274 25.05 -18.38 9.85
C PRO A 274 26.55 -18.66 9.95
N ASN A 275 27.28 -18.49 8.84
CA ASN A 275 28.74 -18.51 8.87
C ASN A 275 29.22 -17.37 9.80
N GLU A 276 29.90 -17.73 10.89
CA GLU A 276 30.68 -16.79 11.71
C GLU A 276 31.87 -16.23 10.92
#